data_AF-A8HUD7-F1
#
_entry.id   AF-A8HUD7-F1
#
_cell.length_a   1.000
_cell.length_b   1.000
_cell.length_c   1.000
_cell.angle_alpha   90.00
_cell.angle_beta   90.00
_cell.angle_gamma   90.00
#
_symmetry.space_group_name_H-M   'P 1'
#
loop_
_entity.id
_entity.type
_entity.pdbx_description
1 polymer ?
#
loop_
_entity_poly.entity_id
_entity_poly.type
_entity_poly.pdbx_seq_one_letter_code
_entity_poly.pdbx_strand_id
1 'polypeptide(L)'
;MKQRHASVLACILCCCALAHGALTARRSLLGSGKNKNKTDTSATYVYAWAGPKNASLGGKDSIFVISLADGEYGKIVSVVPTPYSTLEPHHCRISSTRKYMGCSGLFAAFSGIPGALFFELSDPRTPKLVDPAKVDQPKHSAFADEFVATEDGGFLLTMMGTPTGGSPGRVAHYDKDLKLIGEYPDPVKFPQVEGLNPHGLGVSWVHKTMLTVDFFEPASSMAGRTLKLRSTVRLWNISDWTISETIDASMIKNVSGPMDAVAIAETGAYFFGGGNGYVYYLDGKGPKPHVPVVAWDGLDGNPNRTSFGCIMHPFRNGTRLLAAMFVRDQVQLLDTTNPQKLKLLDTLQLPKGAGGHAVRVSRDEKMGAVATYYLEQGARGQLHHEGDLTIRLFGLNDRATKFILRQPAKSLIDFKTVAKKQGPFRPHGIAIY
;
A
#
# COMPACT_ATOMS: atom_id res chain seq x y z
N MET A 1 50.67 28.44 -48.42
CA MET A 1 49.43 28.06 -49.13
C MET A 1 48.48 27.40 -48.14
N LYS A 2 47.56 28.19 -47.57
CA LYS A 2 46.08 28.05 -47.61
C LYS A 2 45.53 26.86 -46.78
N GLN A 3 45.18 27.12 -45.51
CA GLN A 3 43.81 27.44 -45.02
C GLN A 3 42.79 26.31 -45.18
N ARG A 4 42.25 25.80 -44.05
CA ARG A 4 40.86 26.11 -43.60
C ARG A 4 40.55 25.60 -42.19
N HIS A 5 39.96 26.53 -41.44
CA HIS A 5 39.32 26.42 -40.13
C HIS A 5 37.87 25.88 -40.24
N ALA A 6 37.30 25.58 -39.06
CA ALA A 6 35.89 25.37 -38.72
C ALA A 6 35.33 23.98 -39.07
N SER A 7 34.82 23.18 -38.14
CA SER A 7 33.67 23.54 -37.30
C SER A 7 33.60 22.74 -36.00
N VAL A 8 33.79 23.43 -34.87
CA VAL A 8 33.25 23.07 -33.55
C VAL A 8 32.04 23.98 -33.38
N LEU A 9 30.81 23.46 -33.50
CA LEU A 9 29.53 23.98 -32.96
C LEU A 9 28.36 23.31 -33.73
N ALA A 10 27.93 22.10 -33.33
CA ALA A 10 26.63 21.56 -33.79
C ALA A 10 26.01 20.46 -32.90
N CYS A 11 26.51 20.20 -31.67
CA CYS A 11 25.96 19.12 -30.83
C CYS A 11 25.33 19.57 -29.49
N ILE A 12 25.19 20.87 -29.23
CA ILE A 12 24.67 21.35 -27.92
C ILE A 12 23.20 21.81 -27.96
N LEU A 13 22.55 21.88 -29.13
CA LEU A 13 21.18 22.41 -29.25
C LEU A 13 20.07 21.37 -29.49
N CYS A 14 20.38 20.07 -29.51
CA CYS A 14 19.36 19.03 -29.73
C CYS A 14 18.92 18.27 -28.45
N CYS A 15 19.61 18.43 -27.32
CA CYS A 15 19.26 17.77 -26.05
C CYS A 15 18.31 18.57 -25.14
N CYS A 16 18.11 19.87 -25.37
CA CYS A 16 17.21 20.68 -24.54
C CYS A 16 15.75 20.70 -25.03
N ALA A 17 15.48 20.29 -26.27
CA ALA A 17 14.13 20.26 -26.84
C ALA A 17 13.36 18.95 -26.54
N LEU A 18 14.07 17.82 -26.33
CA LEU A 18 13.45 16.54 -25.98
C LEU A 18 13.08 16.43 -24.49
N ALA A 19 13.70 17.22 -23.62
CA ALA A 19 13.35 17.28 -22.19
C ALA A 19 12.01 18.01 -21.92
N HIS A 20 11.62 18.94 -22.78
CA HIS A 20 10.35 19.69 -22.63
C HIS A 20 9.11 18.90 -23.11
N GLY A 21 9.28 18.02 -24.10
CA GLY A 21 8.21 17.12 -24.58
C GLY A 21 7.85 16.01 -23.58
N ALA A 22 8.84 15.48 -22.85
CA ALA A 22 8.63 14.46 -21.82
C ALA A 22 7.97 15.03 -20.54
N LEU A 23 8.21 16.30 -20.20
CA LEU A 23 7.54 16.94 -19.05
C LEU A 23 6.07 17.30 -19.34
N THR A 24 5.72 17.61 -20.59
CA THR A 24 4.35 17.93 -20.99
C THR A 24 3.47 16.68 -21.11
N ALA A 25 4.03 15.54 -21.55
CA ALA A 25 3.34 14.25 -21.53
C ALA A 25 3.04 13.74 -20.10
N ARG A 26 3.90 14.04 -19.11
CA ARG A 26 3.69 13.69 -17.68
C ARG A 26 2.47 14.39 -17.04
N ARG A 27 2.01 15.51 -17.58
CA ARG A 27 0.82 16.23 -17.07
C ARG A 27 -0.50 15.78 -17.71
N SER A 28 -0.44 15.11 -18.87
CA SER A 28 -1.61 14.91 -19.73
C SER A 28 -2.49 13.72 -19.35
N LEU A 29 -2.00 12.75 -18.57
CA LEU A 29 -2.70 11.48 -18.32
C LEU A 29 -3.24 11.34 -16.88
N LEU A 30 -3.00 12.33 -16.01
CA LEU A 30 -3.53 12.35 -14.63
C LEU A 30 -4.71 13.32 -14.45
N GLY A 31 -5.41 13.64 -15.54
CA GLY A 31 -6.65 14.43 -15.53
C GLY A 31 -6.60 15.66 -16.44
N SER A 32 -6.73 15.46 -17.76
CA SER A 32 -7.21 16.51 -18.68
C SER A 32 -8.75 16.55 -18.64
N GLY A 33 -9.31 16.79 -17.47
CA GLY A 33 -10.66 17.33 -17.38
C GLY A 33 -10.57 18.83 -17.62
N LYS A 34 -10.90 19.30 -18.82
CA LYS A 34 -11.19 20.72 -19.09
C LYS A 34 -12.49 21.13 -18.37
N ASN A 35 -12.50 21.06 -17.04
CA ASN A 35 -13.53 21.69 -16.20
C ASN A 35 -12.83 22.58 -15.17
N LYS A 36 -12.96 23.89 -15.39
CA LYS A 36 -12.52 24.98 -14.51
C LYS A 36 -13.36 25.07 -13.23
N ASN A 37 -13.57 23.95 -12.54
CA ASN A 37 -13.96 23.98 -11.13
C ASN A 37 -12.72 23.53 -10.35
N LYS A 38 -12.07 24.48 -9.67
CA LYS A 38 -11.18 24.19 -8.54
C LYS A 38 -12.02 23.45 -7.50
N THR A 39 -12.17 22.13 -7.65
CA THR A 39 -12.53 21.30 -6.51
C THR A 39 -11.30 21.34 -5.60
N ASP A 40 -11.51 21.83 -4.39
CA ASP A 40 -10.48 21.88 -3.37
C ASP A 40 -9.98 20.43 -3.16
N THR A 41 -8.79 20.12 -3.67
CA THR A 41 -8.18 18.78 -3.54
C THR A 41 -7.45 18.61 -2.21
N SER A 42 -7.64 19.55 -1.28
CA SER A 42 -7.04 19.46 0.05
C SER A 42 -7.60 18.25 0.80
N ALA A 43 -6.70 17.57 1.51
CA ALA A 43 -7.06 16.44 2.34
C ALA A 43 -7.95 16.90 3.50
N THR A 44 -9.09 16.25 3.71
CA THR A 44 -10.02 16.64 4.77
C THR A 44 -10.09 15.61 5.90
N TYR A 45 -9.93 14.32 5.59
CA TYR A 45 -10.05 13.24 6.57
C TYR A 45 -9.00 12.15 6.40
N VAL A 46 -8.56 11.61 7.53
CA VAL A 46 -7.86 10.32 7.61
C VAL A 46 -8.85 9.29 8.12
N TYR A 47 -9.03 8.20 7.38
CA TYR A 47 -9.75 7.03 7.83
C TYR A 47 -8.75 6.05 8.43
N ALA A 48 -8.99 5.64 9.67
CA ALA A 48 -8.24 4.58 10.33
C ALA A 48 -9.15 3.38 10.53
N TRP A 49 -8.80 2.26 9.90
CA TRP A 49 -9.50 0.99 10.00
C TRP A 49 -8.92 0.19 11.16
N ALA A 50 -9.74 -0.07 12.17
CA ALA A 50 -9.25 -0.57 13.44
C ALA A 50 -10.20 -1.58 14.09
N GLY A 51 -9.62 -2.61 14.70
CA GLY A 51 -10.34 -3.66 15.41
C GLY A 51 -10.15 -3.57 16.93
N PRO A 52 -11.13 -3.98 17.75
CA PRO A 52 -10.97 -4.00 19.19
C PRO A 52 -9.94 -5.06 19.61
N LYS A 53 -9.05 -4.72 20.54
CA LYS A 53 -8.11 -5.69 21.13
C LYS A 53 -8.85 -6.78 21.92
N ASN A 54 -9.99 -6.44 22.51
CA ASN A 54 -10.87 -7.38 23.19
C ASN A 54 -12.32 -7.16 22.77
N ALA A 55 -12.80 -8.00 21.84
CA ALA A 55 -14.18 -7.96 21.35
C ALA A 55 -15.23 -8.21 22.45
N SER A 56 -14.89 -8.86 23.58
CA SER A 56 -15.84 -9.09 24.67
C SER A 56 -16.29 -7.81 25.38
N LEU A 57 -15.58 -6.69 25.18
CA LEU A 57 -15.96 -5.37 25.68
C LEU A 57 -16.98 -4.65 24.76
N GLY A 58 -17.54 -5.36 23.77
CA GLY A 58 -18.57 -4.85 22.87
C GLY A 58 -18.05 -3.95 21.74
N GLY A 59 -16.73 -3.86 21.57
CA GLY A 59 -16.11 -3.19 20.43
C GLY A 59 -16.41 -3.91 19.11
N LYS A 60 -16.46 -3.16 18.02
CA LYS A 60 -16.65 -3.65 16.65
C LYS A 60 -15.52 -3.15 15.77
N ASP A 61 -15.16 -3.91 14.74
CA ASP A 61 -14.25 -3.45 13.71
C ASP A 61 -14.86 -2.19 13.07
N SER A 62 -14.13 -1.07 13.11
CA SER A 62 -14.69 0.26 12.86
C SER A 62 -13.75 1.15 12.05
N ILE A 63 -14.34 2.03 11.24
CA ILE A 63 -13.64 3.17 10.65
C ILE A 63 -13.69 4.33 11.63
N PHE A 64 -12.53 4.81 12.06
CA PHE A 64 -12.37 6.04 12.81
C PHE A 64 -12.02 7.16 11.82
N VAL A 65 -12.84 8.21 11.80
CA VAL A 65 -12.65 9.36 10.91
C VAL A 65 -11.95 10.47 11.68
N ILE A 66 -10.72 10.80 11.29
CA ILE A 66 -9.89 11.84 11.91
C ILE A 66 -9.90 13.08 11.01
N SER A 67 -10.25 14.24 11.57
CA SER A 67 -10.29 15.50 10.81
C SER A 67 -8.91 16.12 10.60
N LEU A 68 -8.68 16.66 9.41
CA LEU A 68 -7.49 17.44 9.05
C LEU A 68 -7.77 18.95 8.98
N ALA A 69 -9.01 19.39 9.20
CA ALA A 69 -9.37 20.81 9.22
C ALA A 69 -8.80 21.51 10.46
N ASP A 70 -8.31 22.76 10.35
CA ASP A 70 -7.54 23.43 11.42
C ASP A 70 -8.22 23.43 12.81
N GLY A 71 -9.53 23.70 12.89
CA GLY A 71 -10.31 23.73 14.14
C GLY A 71 -10.60 22.34 14.75
N GLU A 72 -10.47 21.29 13.96
CA GLU A 72 -10.72 19.90 14.33
C GLU A 72 -9.50 18.99 14.12
N TYR A 73 -8.34 19.55 13.80
CA TYR A 73 -7.17 18.80 13.40
C TYR A 73 -6.80 17.75 14.45
N GLY A 74 -6.71 16.49 14.01
CA GLY A 74 -6.38 15.34 14.86
C GLY A 74 -7.54 14.82 15.72
N LYS A 75 -8.74 15.40 15.63
CA LYS A 75 -9.92 14.91 16.36
C LYS A 75 -10.58 13.78 15.59
N ILE A 76 -10.99 12.73 16.30
CA ILE A 76 -11.94 11.76 15.79
C ILE A 76 -13.31 12.44 15.75
N VAL A 77 -13.85 12.58 14.54
CA VAL A 77 -15.11 13.28 14.28
C VAL A 77 -16.28 12.33 14.00
N SER A 78 -15.97 11.06 13.71
CA SER A 78 -16.95 10.00 13.51
C SER A 78 -16.31 8.63 13.75
N VAL A 79 -17.12 7.67 14.19
CA VAL A 79 -16.76 6.26 14.28
C VAL A 79 -17.87 5.45 13.62
N VAL A 80 -17.52 4.68 12.60
CA VAL A 80 -18.46 3.90 11.80
C VAL A 80 -18.19 2.41 12.05
N PRO A 81 -18.97 1.76 12.93
CA PRO A 81 -18.79 0.35 13.21
C PRO A 81 -19.35 -0.53 12.09
N THR A 82 -18.73 -1.68 11.91
CA THR A 82 -19.30 -2.81 11.17
C THR A 82 -20.08 -3.73 12.13
N PRO A 83 -20.86 -4.70 11.64
CA PRO A 83 -21.45 -5.71 12.53
C PRO A 83 -20.42 -6.69 13.13
N TYR A 84 -19.17 -6.67 12.65
CA TYR A 84 -18.12 -7.65 12.96
C TYR A 84 -17.12 -7.15 14.03
N SER A 85 -16.32 -8.05 14.59
CA SER A 85 -15.32 -7.74 15.62
C SER A 85 -14.09 -8.65 15.59
N THR A 86 -13.90 -9.39 14.50
CA THR A 86 -12.86 -10.43 14.33
C THR A 86 -12.32 -10.46 12.91
N LEU A 87 -12.51 -9.39 12.13
CA LEU A 87 -12.05 -9.32 10.76
C LEU A 87 -10.52 -9.31 10.65
N GLU A 88 -9.85 -8.82 11.70
CA GLU A 88 -8.50 -8.26 11.61
C GLU A 88 -8.44 -7.14 10.57
N PRO A 89 -8.91 -5.92 10.94
CA PRO A 89 -8.79 -4.75 10.09
C PRO A 89 -7.38 -4.57 9.55
N HIS A 90 -7.23 -4.63 8.22
CA HIS A 90 -5.92 -4.60 7.56
C HIS A 90 -5.80 -3.39 6.62
N HIS A 91 -5.56 -3.50 5.32
CA HIS A 91 -5.37 -2.33 4.46
C HIS A 91 -6.67 -1.71 3.93
N CYS A 92 -6.60 -0.42 3.58
CA CYS A 92 -7.70 0.32 2.97
C CYS A 92 -7.21 1.20 1.81
N ARG A 93 -8.12 1.48 0.87
CA ARG A 93 -7.90 2.39 -0.25
C ARG A 93 -9.18 3.12 -0.64
N ILE A 94 -9.07 4.39 -0.99
CA ILE A 94 -10.16 5.15 -1.63
C ILE A 94 -10.09 4.97 -3.14
N SER A 95 -11.25 4.78 -3.78
CA SER A 95 -11.35 4.68 -5.23
C SER A 95 -10.89 5.95 -5.93
N SER A 96 -10.48 5.84 -7.20
CA SER A 96 -10.06 7.01 -8.00
C SER A 96 -11.16 8.07 -8.16
N THR A 97 -12.43 7.63 -8.12
CA THR A 97 -13.65 8.46 -8.14
C THR A 97 -14.02 9.04 -6.79
N ARG A 98 -13.37 8.60 -5.69
CA ARG A 98 -13.67 8.97 -4.30
C ARG A 98 -15.11 8.66 -3.87
N LYS A 99 -15.79 7.78 -4.61
CA LYS A 99 -17.14 7.31 -4.28
C LYS A 99 -17.12 6.27 -3.17
N TYR A 100 -16.09 5.42 -3.16
CA TYR A 100 -15.96 4.31 -2.24
C TYR A 100 -14.59 4.27 -1.58
N MET A 101 -14.54 3.67 -0.40
CA MET A 101 -13.33 3.16 0.23
C MET A 101 -13.48 1.65 0.40
N GLY A 102 -12.50 0.87 -0.08
CA GLY A 102 -12.38 -0.55 0.20
C GLY A 102 -11.47 -0.77 1.41
N CYS A 103 -11.81 -1.72 2.28
CA CYS A 103 -11.02 -2.12 3.43
C CYS A 103 -11.05 -3.64 3.61
N SER A 104 -9.91 -4.23 3.97
CA SER A 104 -9.74 -5.68 4.10
C SER A 104 -9.89 -6.15 5.54
N GLY A 105 -10.41 -7.36 5.70
CA GLY A 105 -10.34 -8.16 6.91
C GLY A 105 -9.45 -9.38 6.68
N LEU A 106 -8.20 -9.31 7.13
CA LEU A 106 -7.18 -10.33 6.83
C LEU A 106 -7.59 -11.73 7.32
N PHE A 107 -8.27 -11.81 8.46
CA PHE A 107 -8.68 -13.07 9.10
C PHE A 107 -10.19 -13.34 9.02
N ALA A 108 -10.92 -12.56 8.21
CA ALA A 108 -12.34 -12.75 7.97
C ALA A 108 -12.70 -14.20 7.57
N ALA A 109 -11.84 -14.85 6.79
CA ALA A 109 -12.00 -16.22 6.34
C ALA A 109 -12.14 -17.23 7.47
N PHE A 110 -11.40 -17.04 8.58
CA PHE A 110 -11.49 -17.93 9.74
C PHE A 110 -12.82 -17.82 10.49
N SER A 111 -13.54 -16.72 10.29
CA SER A 111 -14.85 -16.48 10.90
C SER A 111 -16.00 -16.69 9.90
N GLY A 112 -15.72 -17.06 8.64
CA GLY A 112 -16.74 -17.20 7.60
C GLY A 112 -17.47 -15.89 7.26
N ILE A 113 -16.81 -14.74 7.45
CA ILE A 113 -17.38 -13.41 7.20
C ILE A 113 -16.71 -12.75 5.98
N PRO A 114 -17.35 -11.72 5.37
CA PRO A 114 -16.79 -11.00 4.22
C PRO A 114 -15.39 -10.44 4.49
N GLY A 115 -14.44 -10.73 3.59
CA GLY A 115 -13.06 -10.25 3.67
C GLY A 115 -12.83 -8.91 2.96
N ALA A 116 -13.69 -8.56 2.01
CA ALA A 116 -13.69 -7.26 1.33
C ALA A 116 -14.92 -6.46 1.75
N LEU A 117 -14.69 -5.34 2.43
CA LEU A 117 -15.74 -4.41 2.86
C LEU A 117 -15.59 -3.08 2.14
N PHE A 118 -16.73 -2.48 1.79
CA PHE A 118 -16.77 -1.20 1.07
C PHE A 118 -17.59 -0.18 1.84
N PHE A 119 -17.14 1.07 1.81
CA PHE A 119 -17.80 2.19 2.44
C PHE A 119 -18.09 3.27 1.41
N GLU A 120 -19.33 3.73 1.32
CA GLU A 120 -19.73 4.88 0.51
C GLU A 120 -19.29 6.19 1.16
N LEU A 121 -18.72 7.08 0.35
CA LEU A 121 -18.13 8.35 0.78
C LEU A 121 -18.95 9.57 0.30
N SER A 122 -20.26 9.41 0.12
CA SER A 122 -21.17 10.53 -0.22
C SER A 122 -21.13 11.63 0.85
N ASP A 123 -21.00 11.23 2.12
CA ASP A 123 -20.57 12.09 3.22
C ASP A 123 -19.24 11.53 3.78
N PRO A 124 -18.09 12.13 3.42
CA PRO A 124 -16.79 11.63 3.86
C PRO A 124 -16.57 11.78 5.38
N ARG A 125 -17.36 12.60 6.09
CA ARG A 125 -17.31 12.67 7.56
C ARG A 125 -17.99 11.47 8.21
N THR A 126 -19.02 10.91 7.55
CA THR A 126 -19.80 9.76 8.06
C THR A 126 -19.95 8.68 6.97
N PRO A 127 -18.86 7.99 6.61
CA PRO A 127 -18.90 6.97 5.56
C PRO A 127 -19.90 5.86 5.92
N LYS A 128 -20.57 5.28 4.93
CA LYS A 128 -21.61 4.27 5.15
C LYS A 128 -21.14 2.91 4.67
N LEU A 129 -21.21 1.89 5.53
CA LEU A 129 -20.94 0.51 5.11
C LEU A 129 -21.93 0.12 4.01
N VAL A 130 -21.41 -0.25 2.86
CA VAL A 130 -22.19 -0.93 1.80
C VAL A 130 -22.55 -2.30 2.35
N ASP A 131 -23.83 -2.66 2.27
CA ASP A 131 -24.34 -3.95 2.78
C ASP A 131 -23.50 -5.12 2.24
N PRO A 132 -22.72 -5.80 3.10
CA PRO A 132 -21.82 -6.86 2.64
C PRO A 132 -22.56 -8.03 1.99
N ALA A 133 -23.85 -8.23 2.29
CA ALA A 133 -24.67 -9.25 1.65
C ALA A 133 -25.00 -8.95 0.19
N LYS A 134 -24.79 -7.71 -0.28
CA LYS A 134 -25.02 -7.26 -1.66
C LYS A 134 -23.76 -7.20 -2.50
N VAL A 135 -22.59 -7.50 -1.92
CA VAL A 135 -21.30 -7.46 -2.59
C VAL A 135 -20.76 -8.87 -2.73
N ASP A 136 -20.58 -9.31 -3.98
CA ASP A 136 -19.98 -10.60 -4.28
C ASP A 136 -18.57 -10.71 -3.67
N GLN A 137 -18.35 -11.72 -2.83
CA GLN A 137 -17.05 -12.02 -2.24
C GLN A 137 -16.27 -13.00 -3.13
N PRO A 138 -14.92 -12.95 -3.15
CA PRO A 138 -14.11 -13.94 -3.85
C PRO A 138 -14.41 -15.33 -3.29
N LYS A 139 -14.53 -16.33 -4.18
CA LYS A 139 -14.93 -17.70 -3.82
C LYS A 139 -13.74 -18.65 -3.81
N HIS A 140 -12.71 -18.36 -4.61
CA HIS A 140 -11.55 -19.22 -4.79
C HIS A 140 -10.31 -18.73 -4.02
N SER A 141 -10.42 -17.58 -3.37
CA SER A 141 -9.35 -16.97 -2.59
C SER A 141 -9.89 -16.25 -1.36
N ALA A 142 -9.01 -16.03 -0.38
CA ALA A 142 -9.29 -15.46 0.93
C ALA A 142 -8.04 -14.73 1.44
N PHE A 143 -8.10 -14.21 2.67
CA PHE A 143 -7.01 -13.44 3.30
C PHE A 143 -6.71 -12.16 2.52
N ALA A 144 -7.72 -11.29 2.48
CA ALA A 144 -7.66 -10.01 1.79
C ALA A 144 -6.57 -9.12 2.42
N ASP A 145 -5.68 -8.56 1.60
CA ASP A 145 -4.58 -7.72 2.05
C ASP A 145 -4.68 -6.31 1.42
N GLU A 146 -3.99 -6.05 0.30
CA GLU A 146 -3.80 -4.72 -0.28
C GLU A 146 -4.84 -4.37 -1.36
N PHE A 147 -5.32 -3.13 -1.31
CA PHE A 147 -6.20 -2.54 -2.31
C PHE A 147 -5.47 -1.54 -3.21
N VAL A 148 -5.63 -1.69 -4.52
CA VAL A 148 -5.27 -0.65 -5.50
C VAL A 148 -6.51 -0.19 -6.24
N ALA A 149 -6.75 1.13 -6.23
CA ALA A 149 -7.85 1.70 -7.00
C ALA A 149 -7.57 1.57 -8.50
N THR A 150 -8.59 1.14 -9.25
CA THR A 150 -8.54 1.05 -10.72
C THR A 150 -8.91 2.40 -11.36
N GLU A 151 -8.53 2.59 -12.63
CA GLU A 151 -8.81 3.83 -13.37
C GLU A 151 -10.31 4.10 -13.54
N ASP A 152 -11.14 3.06 -13.62
CA ASP A 152 -12.59 3.17 -13.77
C ASP A 152 -13.33 3.49 -12.45
N GLY A 153 -12.65 3.40 -11.31
CA GLY A 153 -13.21 3.69 -9.99
C GLY A 153 -13.53 2.47 -9.13
N GLY A 154 -13.14 1.28 -9.57
CA GLY A 154 -13.16 0.04 -8.81
C GLY A 154 -11.85 -0.23 -8.05
N PHE A 155 -11.55 -1.52 -7.85
CA PHE A 155 -10.41 -1.98 -7.06
C PHE A 155 -9.80 -3.29 -7.57
N LEU A 156 -8.48 -3.40 -7.50
CA LEU A 156 -7.79 -4.67 -7.35
C LEU A 156 -7.54 -4.94 -5.87
N LEU A 157 -7.65 -6.20 -5.48
CA LEU A 157 -7.45 -6.68 -4.12
C LEU A 157 -6.61 -7.95 -4.12
N THR A 158 -5.48 -7.97 -3.43
CA THR A 158 -4.76 -9.22 -3.18
C THR A 158 -5.48 -10.07 -2.15
N MET A 159 -5.56 -11.36 -2.45
CA MET A 159 -6.12 -12.40 -1.62
C MET A 159 -5.02 -13.44 -1.41
N MET A 160 -4.38 -13.45 -0.24
CA MET A 160 -3.11 -14.13 -0.03
C MET A 160 -3.18 -15.66 -0.13
N GLY A 161 -4.36 -16.28 -0.07
CA GLY A 161 -4.45 -17.74 -0.11
C GLY A 161 -5.80 -18.26 -0.54
N THR A 162 -5.93 -19.58 -0.54
CA THR A 162 -7.22 -20.25 -0.68
C THR A 162 -8.12 -19.97 0.54
N PRO A 163 -9.42 -20.30 0.52
CA PRO A 163 -10.29 -20.21 1.70
C PRO A 163 -9.76 -20.93 2.95
N THR A 164 -8.89 -21.94 2.79
CA THR A 164 -8.24 -22.66 3.89
C THR A 164 -6.85 -22.11 4.26
N GLY A 165 -6.41 -21.05 3.59
CA GLY A 165 -5.13 -20.36 3.82
C GLY A 165 -3.92 -21.01 3.14
N GLY A 166 -4.15 -21.94 2.21
CA GLY A 166 -3.11 -22.52 1.37
C GLY A 166 -2.81 -21.66 0.13
N SER A 167 -2.19 -22.27 -0.87
CA SER A 167 -1.97 -21.67 -2.20
C SER A 167 -2.81 -22.40 -3.26
N PRO A 168 -3.20 -21.77 -4.37
CA PRO A 168 -2.91 -20.37 -4.72
C PRO A 168 -3.85 -19.37 -4.05
N GLY A 169 -3.31 -18.21 -3.68
CA GLY A 169 -4.06 -16.96 -3.56
C GLY A 169 -4.35 -16.36 -4.94
N ARG A 170 -4.99 -15.19 -4.99
CA ARG A 170 -5.42 -14.52 -6.24
C ARG A 170 -5.45 -12.99 -6.10
N VAL A 171 -5.63 -12.30 -7.22
CA VAL A 171 -6.02 -10.88 -7.27
C VAL A 171 -7.48 -10.81 -7.67
N ALA A 172 -8.35 -10.34 -6.77
CA ALA A 172 -9.74 -10.05 -7.08
C ALA A 172 -9.87 -8.68 -7.75
N HIS A 173 -10.75 -8.56 -8.74
CA HIS A 173 -11.03 -7.30 -9.44
C HIS A 173 -12.49 -6.92 -9.26
N TYR A 174 -12.74 -5.75 -8.68
CA TYR A 174 -14.03 -5.12 -8.54
C TYR A 174 -14.14 -3.92 -9.48
N ASP A 175 -15.28 -3.74 -10.13
CA ASP A 175 -15.55 -2.55 -10.93
C ASP A 175 -16.01 -1.35 -10.07
N LYS A 176 -16.27 -0.22 -10.73
CA LYS A 176 -16.78 1.03 -10.11
C LYS A 176 -18.11 0.90 -9.37
N ASP A 177 -18.88 -0.15 -9.63
CA ASP A 177 -20.16 -0.43 -8.98
C ASP A 177 -20.03 -1.55 -7.94
N LEU A 178 -18.80 -1.92 -7.59
CA LEU A 178 -18.43 -2.95 -6.61
C LEU A 178 -18.85 -4.38 -7.02
N LYS A 179 -19.03 -4.62 -8.32
CA LYS A 179 -19.25 -5.97 -8.84
C LYS A 179 -17.91 -6.69 -8.97
N LEU A 180 -17.84 -7.91 -8.46
CA LEU A 180 -16.68 -8.78 -8.67
C LEU A 180 -16.63 -9.20 -10.15
N ILE A 181 -15.61 -8.72 -10.87
CA ILE A 181 -15.35 -9.04 -12.28
C ILE A 181 -14.67 -10.40 -12.40
N GLY A 182 -13.74 -10.71 -11.50
CA GLY A 182 -13.04 -12.00 -11.51
C GLY A 182 -11.98 -12.11 -10.43
N GLU A 183 -11.44 -13.32 -10.30
CA GLU A 183 -10.27 -13.64 -9.48
C GLU A 183 -9.16 -14.11 -10.43
N TYR A 184 -7.95 -13.55 -10.28
CA TYR A 184 -6.85 -13.75 -11.21
C TYR A 184 -5.60 -14.37 -10.55
N PRO A 185 -4.93 -15.34 -11.20
CA PRO A 185 -5.25 -15.90 -12.52
C PRO A 185 -6.60 -16.61 -12.48
N ASP A 186 -7.23 -16.86 -13.62
CA ASP A 186 -8.57 -17.47 -13.66
C ASP A 186 -8.56 -18.84 -12.93
N PRO A 187 -9.44 -19.08 -11.93
CA PRO A 187 -9.43 -20.31 -11.14
C PRO A 187 -9.81 -21.58 -11.91
N VAL A 188 -10.56 -21.44 -13.01
CA VAL A 188 -10.94 -22.57 -13.86
C VAL A 188 -9.77 -22.96 -14.77
N LYS A 189 -9.07 -21.97 -15.33
CA LYS A 189 -7.93 -22.21 -16.23
C LYS A 189 -6.65 -22.57 -15.48
N PHE A 190 -6.45 -21.95 -14.32
CA PHE A 190 -5.27 -22.08 -13.48
C PHE A 190 -5.70 -22.46 -12.04
N PRO A 191 -6.15 -23.72 -11.86
CA PRO A 191 -6.58 -24.19 -10.54
C PRO A 191 -5.42 -24.29 -9.55
N GLN A 192 -4.19 -24.48 -10.07
CA GLN A 192 -2.96 -24.52 -9.28
C GLN A 192 -1.97 -23.51 -9.85
N VAL A 193 -1.38 -22.70 -8.95
CA VAL A 193 -0.27 -21.81 -9.26
C VAL A 193 0.69 -21.91 -8.08
N GLU A 194 1.85 -22.50 -8.33
CA GLU A 194 2.80 -22.82 -7.27
C GLU A 194 3.25 -21.57 -6.52
N GLY A 195 3.12 -21.61 -5.19
CA GLY A 195 3.61 -20.57 -4.28
C GLY A 195 2.96 -19.19 -4.44
N LEU A 196 1.85 -19.06 -5.16
CA LEU A 196 1.14 -17.79 -5.32
C LEU A 196 0.44 -17.44 -4.01
N ASN A 197 0.94 -16.44 -3.30
CA ASN A 197 0.38 -15.89 -2.06
C ASN A 197 0.49 -14.36 -2.09
N PRO A 198 -0.20 -13.69 -3.02
CA PRO A 198 0.02 -12.29 -3.33
C PRO A 198 -0.34 -11.42 -2.12
N HIS A 199 0.52 -10.46 -1.82
CA HIS A 199 0.38 -9.52 -0.70
C HIS A 199 0.39 -8.08 -1.23
N GLY A 200 1.58 -7.48 -1.38
CA GLY A 200 1.73 -6.18 -2.03
C GLY A 200 1.50 -6.24 -3.54
N LEU A 201 0.93 -5.17 -4.10
CA LEU A 201 0.69 -5.05 -5.53
C LEU A 201 0.89 -3.61 -6.06
N GLY A 202 1.59 -3.49 -7.19
CA GLY A 202 1.78 -2.22 -7.90
C GLY A 202 1.34 -2.34 -9.35
N VAL A 203 0.63 -1.33 -9.87
CA VAL A 203 0.12 -1.34 -11.26
C VAL A 203 0.64 -0.13 -12.02
N SER A 204 1.14 -0.35 -13.23
CA SER A 204 1.28 0.70 -14.24
C SER A 204 0.24 0.48 -15.33
N TRP A 205 -0.81 1.30 -15.28
CA TRP A 205 -1.97 1.22 -16.17
C TRP A 205 -1.59 1.54 -17.62
N VAL A 206 -0.74 2.56 -17.83
CA VAL A 206 -0.30 2.97 -19.18
C VAL A 206 0.45 1.84 -19.88
N HIS A 207 1.27 1.11 -19.13
CA HIS A 207 2.06 0.00 -19.67
C HIS A 207 1.39 -1.36 -19.54
N LYS A 208 0.18 -1.41 -18.96
CA LYS A 208 -0.61 -2.62 -18.75
C LYS A 208 0.20 -3.75 -18.09
N THR A 209 1.03 -3.36 -17.13
CA THR A 209 1.80 -4.30 -16.31
C THR A 209 1.45 -4.09 -14.85
N MET A 210 1.54 -5.17 -14.08
CA MET A 210 1.41 -5.17 -12.63
C MET A 210 2.50 -6.04 -12.03
N LEU A 211 2.94 -5.69 -10.83
CA LEU A 211 3.80 -6.51 -9.99
C LEU A 211 3.01 -6.97 -8.76
N THR A 212 3.10 -8.25 -8.41
CA THR A 212 2.73 -8.74 -7.08
C THR A 212 3.94 -9.34 -6.39
N VAL A 213 4.00 -9.23 -5.07
CA VAL A 213 4.95 -9.98 -4.23
C VAL A 213 4.21 -11.05 -3.45
N ASP A 214 4.82 -12.22 -3.31
CA ASP A 214 4.27 -13.30 -2.48
C ASP A 214 4.88 -13.24 -1.09
N PHE A 215 4.07 -13.10 -0.03
CA PHE A 215 4.59 -12.91 1.33
C PHE A 215 4.80 -14.24 2.07
N PHE A 216 3.73 -14.89 2.52
CA PHE A 216 3.75 -16.20 3.15
C PHE A 216 2.41 -16.92 2.95
N GLU A 217 2.39 -18.22 3.16
CA GLU A 217 1.15 -19.02 3.12
C GLU A 217 0.31 -18.80 4.39
N PRO A 218 -0.89 -18.18 4.33
CA PRO A 218 -1.64 -17.76 5.53
C PRO A 218 -1.79 -18.84 6.61
N ALA A 219 -2.16 -20.06 6.21
CA ALA A 219 -2.39 -21.19 7.11
C ALA A 219 -1.12 -21.64 7.85
N SER A 220 0.08 -21.30 7.35
CA SER A 220 1.35 -21.61 7.98
C SER A 220 1.68 -20.72 9.18
N SER A 221 1.01 -19.58 9.32
CA SER A 221 1.16 -18.67 10.47
C SER A 221 0.44 -19.12 11.74
N MET A 222 -0.40 -20.16 11.64
CA MET A 222 -1.12 -20.70 12.81
C MET A 222 -0.15 -21.41 13.77
N ALA A 223 -0.44 -21.37 15.06
CA ALA A 223 0.39 -21.95 16.11
C ALA A 223 0.67 -23.46 15.85
N GLY A 224 1.90 -23.89 16.15
CA GLY A 224 2.33 -25.28 15.96
C GLY A 224 2.69 -25.68 14.53
N ARG A 225 2.82 -24.71 13.60
CA ARG A 225 3.24 -24.95 12.21
C ARG A 225 4.56 -24.24 11.92
N THR A 226 5.30 -24.71 10.92
CA THR A 226 6.44 -23.95 10.38
C THR A 226 5.92 -22.85 9.45
N LEU A 227 6.26 -21.60 9.74
CA LEU A 227 5.94 -20.47 8.86
C LEU A 227 6.57 -20.68 7.48
N LYS A 228 5.76 -20.64 6.42
CA LYS A 228 6.19 -20.80 5.04
C LYS A 228 6.25 -19.45 4.34
N LEU A 229 7.38 -18.76 4.51
CA LEU A 229 7.70 -17.54 3.76
C LEU A 229 7.88 -17.86 2.27
N ARG A 230 7.58 -16.88 1.42
CA ARG A 230 7.82 -16.92 -0.02
C ARG A 230 8.97 -15.97 -0.38
N SER A 231 9.51 -16.12 -1.58
CA SER A 231 10.58 -15.27 -2.11
C SER A 231 10.26 -14.74 -3.51
N THR A 232 9.06 -15.04 -4.00
CA THR A 232 8.69 -14.82 -5.40
C THR A 232 8.06 -13.44 -5.61
N VAL A 233 8.40 -12.88 -6.76
CA VAL A 233 7.82 -11.64 -7.29
C VAL A 233 7.28 -11.96 -8.68
N ARG A 234 6.09 -11.46 -9.04
CA ARG A 234 5.41 -11.86 -10.28
C ARG A 234 5.04 -10.66 -11.11
N LEU A 235 5.50 -10.66 -12.37
CA LEU A 235 5.12 -9.66 -13.36
C LEU A 235 3.90 -10.16 -14.12
N TRP A 236 2.89 -9.31 -14.23
CA TRP A 236 1.63 -9.61 -14.88
C TRP A 236 1.45 -8.78 -16.14
N ASN A 237 0.75 -9.36 -17.12
CA ASN A 237 0.08 -8.61 -18.17
C ASN A 237 -1.38 -8.41 -17.74
N ILE A 238 -1.77 -7.17 -17.48
CA ILE A 238 -3.15 -6.90 -17.02
C ILE A 238 -4.14 -6.76 -18.19
N SER A 239 -3.67 -6.82 -19.44
CA SER A 239 -4.55 -6.86 -20.62
C SER A 239 -5.37 -8.15 -20.67
N ASP A 240 -4.82 -9.24 -20.17
CA ASP A 240 -5.44 -10.57 -20.12
C ASP A 240 -5.36 -11.23 -18.74
N TRP A 241 -4.86 -10.49 -17.73
CA TRP A 241 -4.73 -10.91 -16.34
C TRP A 241 -3.88 -12.17 -16.14
N THR A 242 -2.81 -12.31 -16.93
CA THR A 242 -1.89 -13.45 -16.85
C THR A 242 -0.58 -13.09 -16.17
N ILE A 243 0.03 -14.07 -15.49
CA ILE A 243 1.39 -13.96 -14.97
C ILE A 243 2.35 -14.17 -16.14
N SER A 244 3.07 -13.12 -16.51
CA SER A 244 4.03 -13.13 -17.62
C SER A 244 5.41 -13.66 -17.21
N GLU A 245 5.76 -13.53 -15.94
CA GLU A 245 7.02 -14.04 -15.38
C GLU A 245 6.88 -14.22 -13.86
N THR A 246 7.40 -15.34 -13.34
CA THR A 246 7.60 -15.54 -11.89
C THR A 246 9.10 -15.50 -11.63
N ILE A 247 9.53 -14.56 -10.81
CA ILE A 247 10.92 -14.30 -10.47
C ILE A 247 11.15 -14.82 -9.06
N ASP A 248 12.07 -15.77 -8.88
CA ASP A 248 12.56 -16.13 -7.54
C ASP A 248 13.64 -15.12 -7.13
N ALA A 249 13.32 -14.27 -6.16
CA ALA A 249 14.24 -13.26 -5.66
C ALA A 249 15.10 -13.77 -4.49
N SER A 250 14.99 -15.04 -4.09
CA SER A 250 15.71 -15.62 -2.94
C SER A 250 17.23 -15.39 -3.01
N MET A 251 17.80 -15.48 -4.22
CA MET A 251 19.24 -15.30 -4.46
C MET A 251 19.71 -13.84 -4.35
N ILE A 252 18.79 -12.87 -4.32
CA ILE A 252 19.11 -11.45 -4.29
C ILE A 252 19.07 -10.97 -2.84
N LYS A 253 20.23 -11.01 -2.16
CA LYS A 253 20.36 -10.58 -0.75
C LYS A 253 19.39 -11.29 0.20
N ASN A 254 19.03 -12.55 -0.07
CA ASN A 254 18.15 -13.36 0.78
C ASN A 254 16.76 -12.72 0.95
N VAL A 255 16.08 -12.37 -0.16
CA VAL A 255 14.66 -11.99 -0.09
C VAL A 255 13.88 -13.13 0.55
N SER A 256 13.10 -12.79 1.57
CA SER A 256 12.29 -13.74 2.34
C SER A 256 11.09 -13.02 2.91
N GLY A 257 9.91 -13.38 2.44
CA GLY A 257 8.67 -12.69 2.73
C GLY A 257 8.64 -11.26 2.18
N PRO A 258 8.73 -11.04 0.86
CA PRO A 258 8.50 -9.71 0.31
C PRO A 258 7.06 -9.27 0.59
N MET A 259 6.89 -8.07 1.16
CA MET A 259 5.60 -7.63 1.73
C MET A 259 4.88 -6.63 0.85
N ASP A 260 5.54 -5.60 0.37
CA ASP A 260 4.87 -4.55 -0.41
C ASP A 260 5.49 -4.38 -1.80
N ALA A 261 4.68 -3.97 -2.76
CA ALA A 261 5.08 -3.63 -4.12
C ALA A 261 4.32 -2.40 -4.58
N VAL A 262 5.02 -1.46 -5.20
CA VAL A 262 4.43 -0.20 -5.66
C VAL A 262 4.99 0.19 -7.03
N ALA A 263 4.14 0.72 -7.90
CA ALA A 263 4.57 1.21 -9.21
C ALA A 263 5.27 2.57 -9.08
N ILE A 264 6.31 2.79 -9.89
CA ILE A 264 7.00 4.07 -10.00
C ILE A 264 6.24 4.91 -11.02
N ALA A 265 5.14 5.51 -10.57
CA ALA A 265 4.16 6.16 -11.44
C ALA A 265 3.82 5.26 -12.65
N GLU A 266 3.68 5.83 -13.84
CA GLU A 266 3.38 5.12 -15.07
C GLU A 266 4.63 4.78 -15.90
N THR A 267 5.75 4.43 -15.24
CA THR A 267 7.00 4.10 -15.95
C THR A 267 7.08 2.64 -16.41
N GLY A 268 6.26 1.75 -15.82
CA GLY A 268 6.37 0.30 -15.99
C GLY A 268 7.43 -0.34 -15.09
N ALA A 269 8.08 0.43 -14.22
CA ALA A 269 9.00 -0.06 -13.20
C ALA A 269 8.36 -0.02 -11.81
N TYR A 270 8.93 -0.80 -10.88
CA TYR A 270 8.36 -1.03 -9.56
C TYR A 270 9.42 -0.97 -8.47
N PHE A 271 8.97 -0.61 -7.27
CA PHE A 271 9.66 -0.93 -6.04
C PHE A 271 8.98 -2.10 -5.34
N PHE A 272 9.75 -2.95 -4.68
CA PHE A 272 9.21 -3.89 -3.72
C PHE A 272 10.10 -4.03 -2.48
N GLY A 273 9.50 -4.34 -1.32
CA GLY A 273 10.23 -4.62 -0.08
C GLY A 273 10.49 -6.10 0.05
N GLY A 274 11.74 -6.51 0.33
CA GLY A 274 12.13 -7.93 0.31
C GLY A 274 11.97 -8.72 1.62
N GLY A 275 11.28 -8.17 2.62
CA GLY A 275 11.16 -8.78 3.96
C GLY A 275 12.47 -8.81 4.77
N ASN A 276 13.52 -8.17 4.26
CA ASN A 276 14.86 -8.12 4.83
C ASN A 276 15.38 -6.67 5.01
N GLY A 277 14.46 -5.70 4.98
CA GLY A 277 14.75 -4.28 5.13
C GLY A 277 15.34 -3.58 3.91
N TYR A 278 15.53 -4.29 2.80
CA TYR A 278 15.88 -3.68 1.52
C TYR A 278 14.64 -3.33 0.70
N VAL A 279 14.76 -2.25 -0.08
CA VAL A 279 13.86 -1.94 -1.19
C VAL A 279 14.58 -2.28 -2.49
N TYR A 280 13.88 -3.00 -3.36
CA TYR A 280 14.37 -3.45 -4.65
C TYR A 280 13.69 -2.68 -5.77
N TYR A 281 14.43 -2.38 -6.82
CA TYR A 281 13.93 -1.88 -8.08
C TYR A 281 13.78 -3.02 -9.08
N LEU A 282 12.70 -3.01 -9.85
CA LEU A 282 12.49 -3.90 -10.98
C LEU A 282 11.98 -3.09 -12.17
N ASP A 283 12.69 -3.14 -13.29
CA ASP A 283 12.19 -2.63 -14.57
C ASP A 283 11.29 -3.70 -15.21
N GLY A 284 9.97 -3.55 -15.14
CA GLY A 284 9.02 -4.52 -15.70
C GLY A 284 8.93 -4.50 -17.24
N LYS A 285 9.65 -3.60 -17.90
CA LYS A 285 9.76 -3.53 -19.36
C LYS A 285 11.20 -3.75 -19.84
N GLY A 286 12.09 -4.13 -18.92
CA GLY A 286 13.49 -4.37 -19.21
C GLY A 286 13.69 -5.62 -20.07
N PRO A 287 14.95 -5.94 -20.40
CA PRO A 287 15.28 -7.20 -21.03
C PRO A 287 14.93 -8.37 -20.10
N LYS A 288 14.47 -9.48 -20.70
CA LYS A 288 14.25 -10.75 -20.00
C LYS A 288 15.54 -11.59 -19.94
N PRO A 289 15.75 -12.41 -18.90
CA PRO A 289 14.93 -12.51 -17.69
C PRO A 289 15.01 -11.24 -16.85
N HIS A 290 13.91 -10.88 -16.18
CA HIS A 290 13.89 -9.69 -15.35
C HIS A 290 14.65 -9.93 -14.04
N VAL A 291 15.59 -9.05 -13.72
CA VAL A 291 16.44 -9.17 -12.52
C VAL A 291 16.25 -7.95 -11.62
N PRO A 292 15.65 -8.11 -10.43
CA PRO A 292 15.62 -7.05 -9.43
C PRO A 292 17.01 -6.62 -8.98
N VAL A 293 17.15 -5.34 -8.61
CA VAL A 293 18.37 -4.81 -8.00
C VAL A 293 18.05 -4.10 -6.71
N VAL A 294 18.96 -4.13 -5.74
CA VAL A 294 18.79 -3.38 -4.49
C VAL A 294 18.89 -1.89 -4.78
N ALA A 295 17.82 -1.16 -4.47
CA ALA A 295 17.75 0.29 -4.66
C ALA A 295 18.01 1.07 -3.36
N TRP A 296 17.72 0.46 -2.21
CA TRP A 296 17.87 1.09 -0.90
C TRP A 296 18.06 0.07 0.23
N ASP A 297 18.90 0.43 1.20
CA ASP A 297 19.06 -0.28 2.48
C ASP A 297 18.37 0.52 3.60
N GLY A 298 17.14 0.13 3.93
CA GLY A 298 16.36 0.79 4.98
C GLY A 298 16.91 0.58 6.39
N LEU A 299 17.77 -0.43 6.58
CA LEU A 299 18.37 -0.80 7.87
C LEU A 299 19.80 -0.29 8.04
N ASP A 300 20.30 0.50 7.10
CA ASP A 300 21.59 1.20 7.19
C ASP A 300 22.74 0.26 7.57
N GLY A 301 22.86 -0.87 6.85
CA GLY A 301 23.92 -1.84 7.06
C GLY A 301 23.72 -2.81 8.23
N ASN A 302 22.64 -2.71 9.01
CA ASN A 302 22.43 -3.56 10.18
C ASN A 302 22.49 -5.07 9.81
N PRO A 303 23.33 -5.88 10.48
CA PRO A 303 23.45 -7.32 10.19
C PRO A 303 22.19 -8.10 10.58
N ASN A 304 21.42 -7.65 11.57
CA ASN A 304 20.13 -8.24 11.89
C ASN A 304 19.08 -7.72 10.91
N ARG A 305 18.81 -8.53 9.89
CA ARG A 305 17.90 -8.21 8.78
C ARG A 305 16.48 -8.72 9.00
N THR A 306 16.17 -9.28 10.16
CA THR A 306 14.79 -9.67 10.48
C THR A 306 13.91 -8.42 10.45
N SER A 307 13.11 -8.30 9.40
CA SER A 307 12.25 -7.14 9.16
C SER A 307 10.83 -7.64 8.99
N PHE A 308 9.91 -7.11 9.77
CA PHE A 308 8.46 -7.31 9.58
C PHE A 308 7.90 -6.40 8.47
N GLY A 309 8.71 -6.26 7.43
CA GLY A 309 8.48 -5.50 6.21
C GLY A 309 8.17 -4.03 6.37
N CYS A 310 7.98 -3.45 5.18
CA CYS A 310 7.86 -2.04 4.95
C CYS A 310 6.65 -1.84 4.06
N ILE A 311 5.62 -1.14 4.56
CA ILE A 311 4.61 -0.60 3.65
C ILE A 311 5.19 0.68 3.05
N MET A 312 5.06 0.77 1.74
CA MET A 312 5.56 1.85 0.93
C MET A 312 4.41 2.69 0.39
N HIS A 313 4.72 3.94 0.06
CA HIS A 313 3.79 4.80 -0.65
C HIS A 313 4.53 5.60 -1.72
N PRO A 314 4.31 5.31 -3.02
CA PRO A 314 4.91 6.09 -4.10
C PRO A 314 4.15 7.40 -4.27
N PHE A 315 4.87 8.46 -4.62
CA PHE A 315 4.23 9.69 -5.06
C PHE A 315 3.85 9.55 -6.54
N ARG A 316 2.76 10.20 -6.94
CA ARG A 316 2.15 10.04 -8.27
C ARG A 316 3.08 10.40 -9.41
N ASN A 317 4.03 11.32 -9.18
CA ASN A 317 5.01 11.71 -10.19
C ASN A 317 6.23 10.78 -10.26
N GLY A 318 6.31 9.79 -9.37
CA GLY A 318 7.39 8.81 -9.30
C GLY A 318 8.74 9.38 -8.87
N THR A 319 8.76 10.53 -8.19
CA THR A 319 10.00 11.20 -7.71
C THR A 319 10.25 11.05 -6.21
N ARG A 320 9.28 10.49 -5.47
CA ARG A 320 9.38 10.26 -4.04
C ARG A 320 8.77 8.92 -3.67
N LEU A 321 9.26 8.36 -2.57
CA LEU A 321 8.75 7.17 -1.92
C LEU A 321 8.76 7.39 -0.41
N LEU A 322 7.65 7.10 0.26
CA LEU A 322 7.68 6.81 1.69
C LEU A 322 7.91 5.32 1.89
N ALA A 323 8.77 4.98 2.84
CA ALA A 323 8.97 3.61 3.28
C ALA A 323 8.90 3.56 4.80
N ALA A 324 7.85 2.93 5.33
CA ALA A 324 7.71 2.70 6.76
C ALA A 324 8.60 1.53 7.17
N MET A 325 9.41 1.71 8.20
CA MET A 325 10.40 0.74 8.67
C MET A 325 10.02 0.32 10.08
N PHE A 326 9.21 -0.73 10.20
CA PHE A 326 8.62 -1.16 11.48
C PHE A 326 9.68 -1.33 12.56
N VAL A 327 10.70 -2.15 12.29
CA VAL A 327 11.77 -2.48 13.25
C VAL A 327 12.69 -1.31 13.59
N ARG A 328 12.59 -0.18 12.88
CA ARG A 328 13.37 1.03 13.13
C ARG A 328 12.57 2.16 13.76
N ASP A 329 11.27 1.97 13.96
CA ASP A 329 10.37 3.03 14.43
C ASP A 329 10.45 4.27 13.52
N GLN A 330 10.45 4.09 12.20
CA GLN A 330 10.67 5.18 11.25
C GLN A 330 9.71 5.18 10.07
N VAL A 331 9.48 6.35 9.51
CA VAL A 331 9.08 6.51 8.11
C VAL A 331 10.18 7.29 7.39
N GLN A 332 10.74 6.68 6.35
CA GLN A 332 11.78 7.30 5.53
C GLN A 332 11.16 7.95 4.30
N LEU A 333 11.55 9.19 4.01
CA LEU A 333 11.21 9.90 2.79
C LEU A 333 12.41 9.83 1.84
N LEU A 334 12.22 9.16 0.71
CA LEU A 334 13.26 8.85 -0.25
C LEU A 334 13.04 9.61 -1.57
N ASP A 335 14.14 10.06 -2.18
CA ASP A 335 14.17 10.53 -3.56
C ASP A 335 14.32 9.34 -4.52
N THR A 336 13.47 9.29 -5.53
CA THR A 336 13.43 8.23 -6.54
C THR A 336 13.77 8.73 -7.95
N THR A 337 14.34 9.93 -8.11
CA THR A 337 14.76 10.43 -9.43
C THR A 337 15.79 9.51 -10.11
N ASN A 338 16.63 8.83 -9.32
CA ASN A 338 17.36 7.64 -9.76
C ASN A 338 16.75 6.41 -9.07
N PRO A 339 15.85 5.68 -9.74
CA PRO A 339 15.10 4.61 -9.08
C PRO A 339 15.97 3.39 -8.74
N GLN A 340 17.16 3.24 -9.33
CA GLN A 340 18.08 2.16 -8.95
C GLN A 340 18.96 2.49 -7.74
N LYS A 341 18.96 3.76 -7.30
CA LYS A 341 19.79 4.22 -6.19
C LYS A 341 19.08 5.34 -5.44
N LEU A 342 18.22 4.95 -4.52
CA LEU A 342 17.40 5.90 -3.76
C LEU A 342 18.28 6.74 -2.84
N LYS A 343 17.81 7.94 -2.53
CA LYS A 343 18.48 8.85 -1.59
C LYS A 343 17.54 9.23 -0.46
N LEU A 344 17.97 9.03 0.79
CA LEU A 344 17.25 9.55 1.95
C LEU A 344 17.22 11.09 1.92
N LEU A 345 16.01 11.64 2.03
CA LEU A 345 15.79 13.09 2.14
C LEU A 345 15.52 13.50 3.57
N ASP A 346 14.67 12.73 4.26
CA ASP A 346 14.28 13.00 5.64
C ASP A 346 13.73 11.73 6.30
N THR A 347 13.66 11.74 7.64
CA THR A 347 13.13 10.63 8.43
C THR A 347 12.16 11.16 9.47
N LEU A 348 10.93 10.65 9.46
CA LEU A 348 10.02 10.79 10.60
C LEU A 348 10.38 9.71 11.62
N GLN A 349 11.14 10.09 12.63
CA GLN A 349 11.48 9.21 13.75
C GLN A 349 10.28 9.10 14.71
N LEU A 350 9.88 7.86 14.98
CA LEU A 350 8.85 7.52 15.97
C LEU A 350 9.53 7.12 17.29
N PRO A 351 8.80 7.13 18.41
CA PRO A 351 9.28 6.58 19.68
C PRO A 351 9.71 5.13 19.54
N LYS A 352 10.67 4.71 20.36
CA LYS A 352 11.15 3.33 20.38
C LYS A 352 10.01 2.35 20.63
N GLY A 353 9.88 1.33 19.80
CA GLY A 353 8.83 0.32 19.86
C GLY A 353 7.48 0.77 19.33
N ALA A 354 7.39 1.96 18.72
CA ALA A 354 6.18 2.39 18.03
C ALA A 354 5.86 1.43 16.88
N GLY A 355 6.83 1.15 16.01
CA GLY A 355 6.65 0.23 14.89
C GLY A 355 5.89 0.85 13.73
N GLY A 356 6.44 1.85 13.03
CA GLY A 356 5.77 2.43 11.87
C GLY A 356 5.48 1.38 10.79
N HIS A 357 4.21 1.13 10.50
CA HIS A 357 3.77 0.06 9.61
C HIS A 357 3.08 0.60 8.34
N ALA A 358 1.78 0.87 8.38
CA ALA A 358 1.06 1.34 7.19
C ALA A 358 1.18 2.86 7.06
N VAL A 359 1.71 3.34 5.93
CA VAL A 359 1.86 4.77 5.63
C VAL A 359 1.10 5.15 4.38
N ARG A 360 0.43 6.32 4.41
CA ARG A 360 -0.25 6.91 3.26
C ARG A 360 -0.08 8.43 3.25
N VAL A 361 -0.10 9.01 2.06
CA VAL A 361 -0.25 10.47 1.87
C VAL A 361 -1.54 10.79 1.12
N SER A 362 -2.01 12.01 1.31
CA SER A 362 -3.16 12.58 0.63
C SER A 362 -2.90 12.68 -0.87
N ARG A 363 -4.00 12.82 -1.63
CA ARG A 363 -3.91 12.98 -3.09
C ARG A 363 -3.08 14.20 -3.50
N ASP A 364 -3.09 15.29 -2.74
CA ASP A 364 -2.24 16.45 -3.01
C ASP A 364 -0.79 16.31 -2.51
N GLU A 365 -0.46 15.17 -1.87
CA GLU A 365 0.86 14.80 -1.35
C GLU A 365 1.40 15.76 -0.28
N LYS A 366 0.51 16.46 0.42
CA LYS A 366 0.87 17.45 1.46
C LYS A 366 0.67 16.95 2.88
N MET A 367 -0.25 16.02 3.09
CA MET A 367 -0.58 15.45 4.39
C MET A 367 -0.42 13.95 4.34
N GLY A 368 -0.05 13.34 5.44
CA GLY A 368 0.08 11.90 5.55
C GLY A 368 -0.21 11.41 6.95
N ALA A 369 -0.34 10.10 7.05
CA ALA A 369 -0.52 9.41 8.30
C ALA A 369 0.23 8.08 8.28
N VAL A 370 0.70 7.67 9.45
CA VAL A 370 1.29 6.35 9.69
C VAL A 370 0.59 5.65 10.85
N ALA A 371 0.24 4.38 10.64
CA ALA A 371 -0.26 3.47 11.66
C ALA A 371 0.90 2.66 12.21
N THR A 372 0.83 2.34 13.49
CA THR A 372 1.93 1.69 14.20
C THR A 372 1.64 0.26 14.65
N TYR A 373 0.48 -0.29 14.29
CA TYR A 373 0.16 -1.69 14.47
C TYR A 373 0.61 -2.49 13.24
N TYR A 374 1.20 -3.68 13.44
CA TYR A 374 1.49 -4.62 12.37
C TYR A 374 0.51 -5.80 12.39
N LEU A 375 0.61 -6.68 13.38
CA LEU A 375 -0.25 -7.87 13.44
C LEU A 375 -0.17 -8.55 14.80
N GLU A 376 -1.29 -9.06 15.30
CA GLU A 376 -1.36 -9.81 16.56
C GLU A 376 -2.40 -10.92 16.47
N GLN A 377 -1.92 -12.15 16.29
CA GLN A 377 -2.77 -13.32 16.05
C GLN A 377 -3.28 -13.99 17.33
N GLY A 378 -2.90 -13.49 18.51
CA GLY A 378 -3.19 -14.10 19.80
C GLY A 378 -2.69 -15.54 19.88
N ALA A 379 -3.22 -16.31 20.84
CA ALA A 379 -2.78 -17.69 21.08
C ALA A 379 -2.94 -18.66 19.88
N ARG A 380 -3.62 -18.24 18.80
CA ARG A 380 -3.88 -19.08 17.62
C ARG A 380 -2.78 -18.98 16.56
N GLY A 381 -1.96 -17.93 16.57
CA GLY A 381 -0.94 -17.70 15.54
C GLY A 381 0.47 -17.53 16.10
N GLN A 382 1.38 -17.12 15.22
CA GLN A 382 2.81 -16.98 15.51
C GLN A 382 3.29 -15.51 15.44
N LEU A 383 2.46 -14.61 14.89
CA LEU A 383 2.83 -13.20 14.67
C LEU A 383 2.28 -12.32 15.80
N HIS A 384 3.19 -11.65 16.52
CA HIS A 384 2.91 -10.89 17.75
C HIS A 384 3.63 -9.54 17.79
N HIS A 385 3.18 -8.60 16.96
CA HIS A 385 3.80 -7.29 16.74
C HIS A 385 2.75 -6.18 16.81
N GLU A 386 2.34 -5.84 18.02
CA GLU A 386 1.29 -4.83 18.26
C GLU A 386 1.75 -3.37 18.05
N GLY A 387 3.05 -3.09 18.13
CA GLY A 387 3.57 -1.72 18.17
C GLY A 387 2.96 -0.88 19.31
N ASP A 388 2.80 0.43 19.12
CA ASP A 388 2.27 1.34 20.16
C ASP A 388 0.78 1.73 20.01
N LEU A 389 0.09 1.20 19.01
CA LEU A 389 -1.35 1.40 18.74
C LEU A 389 -1.71 2.89 18.54
N THR A 390 -1.00 3.58 17.67
CA THR A 390 -1.22 4.99 17.34
C THR A 390 -1.43 5.23 15.85
N ILE A 391 -2.18 6.29 15.54
CA ILE A 391 -2.13 6.96 14.23
C ILE A 391 -1.37 8.27 14.42
N ARG A 392 -0.38 8.51 13.56
CA ARG A 392 0.45 9.72 13.62
C ARG A 392 0.34 10.50 12.33
N LEU A 393 -0.10 11.75 12.44
CA LEU A 393 -0.27 12.68 11.33
C LEU A 393 1.04 13.42 11.06
N PHE A 394 1.32 13.67 9.79
CA PHE A 394 2.43 14.51 9.37
C PHE A 394 2.04 15.31 8.13
N GLY A 395 2.70 16.43 7.93
CA GLY A 395 2.71 17.17 6.68
C GLY A 395 4.03 16.97 5.94
N LEU A 396 4.06 17.45 4.70
CA LEU A 396 5.26 17.56 3.89
C LEU A 396 5.42 19.01 3.43
N ASN A 397 6.66 19.48 3.26
CA ASN A 397 6.90 20.75 2.61
C ASN A 397 6.51 20.70 1.12
N ASP A 398 6.41 21.86 0.45
CA ASP A 398 5.93 21.93 -0.94
C ASP A 398 6.76 21.12 -1.95
N ARG A 399 8.03 20.82 -1.62
CA ARG A 399 8.92 20.01 -2.47
C ARG A 399 8.96 18.53 -2.10
N ALA A 400 8.18 18.12 -1.10
CA ALA A 400 8.19 16.80 -0.50
C ALA A 400 9.63 16.32 -0.21
N THR A 401 10.41 17.14 0.49
CA THR A 401 11.78 16.83 0.91
C THR A 401 11.95 16.79 2.41
N LYS A 402 10.93 17.20 3.18
CA LYS A 402 10.95 17.21 4.65
C LYS A 402 9.58 16.95 5.23
N PHE A 403 9.55 16.26 6.38
CA PHE A 403 8.36 16.12 7.22
C PHE A 403 8.09 17.42 7.99
N ILE A 404 6.81 17.72 8.22
CA ILE A 404 6.35 18.87 9.00
C ILE A 404 5.32 18.38 10.02
N LEU A 405 5.56 18.59 11.31
CA LEU A 405 4.57 18.33 12.36
C LEU A 405 3.82 19.64 12.67
N ARG A 406 2.66 19.84 12.04
CA ARG A 406 1.88 21.09 12.16
C ARG A 406 1.45 21.38 13.60
N GLN A 407 0.87 20.40 14.27
CA GLN A 407 0.40 20.50 15.65
C GLN A 407 0.84 19.24 16.41
N PRO A 408 2.07 19.18 16.95
CA PRO A 408 2.64 17.94 17.49
C PRO A 408 1.73 17.21 18.47
N ALA A 409 1.14 17.95 19.43
CA ALA A 409 0.24 17.38 20.43
C ALA A 409 -1.07 16.79 19.85
N LYS A 410 -1.53 17.30 18.70
CA LYS A 410 -2.74 16.80 18.01
C LYS A 410 -2.43 15.85 16.85
N SER A 411 -1.15 15.67 16.53
CA SER A 411 -0.71 14.79 15.45
C SER A 411 -0.53 13.35 15.90
N LEU A 412 -0.91 13.03 17.14
CA LEU A 412 -0.87 11.69 17.71
C LEU A 412 -2.28 11.34 18.21
N ILE A 413 -2.82 10.25 17.68
CA ILE A 413 -4.11 9.69 18.09
C ILE A 413 -3.82 8.34 18.74
N ASP A 414 -4.11 8.24 20.04
CA ASP A 414 -3.80 7.05 20.85
C ASP A 414 -4.99 6.09 20.95
N PHE A 415 -4.95 5.01 20.14
CA PHE A 415 -6.03 4.02 20.08
C PHE A 415 -6.15 3.13 21.32
N LYS A 416 -5.25 3.26 22.30
CA LYS A 416 -5.44 2.65 23.63
C LYS A 416 -6.57 3.30 24.42
N THR A 417 -6.94 4.54 24.08
CA THR A 417 -7.89 5.35 24.87
C THR A 417 -9.11 5.84 24.08
N VAL A 418 -9.09 5.79 22.74
CA VAL A 418 -10.14 6.37 21.88
C VAL A 418 -11.55 5.86 22.17
N ALA A 419 -11.70 4.58 22.50
CA ALA A 419 -13.01 3.93 22.63
C ALA A 419 -13.46 3.69 24.09
N LYS A 420 -12.72 4.24 25.07
CA LYS A 420 -13.02 4.22 26.51
C LYS A 420 -13.44 2.82 27.00
N LYS A 421 -14.74 2.58 27.19
CA LYS A 421 -15.33 1.34 27.74
C LYS A 421 -15.12 0.12 26.84
N GLN A 422 -14.91 0.31 25.54
CA GLN A 422 -14.64 -0.78 24.59
C GLN A 422 -13.16 -1.22 24.59
N GLY A 423 -12.32 -0.56 25.39
CA GLY A 423 -10.89 -0.85 25.50
C GLY A 423 -10.06 -0.36 24.31
N PRO A 424 -8.79 -0.82 24.21
CA PRO A 424 -7.89 -0.48 23.13
C PRO A 424 -8.34 -1.02 21.77
N PHE A 425 -8.00 -0.28 20.73
CA PHE A 425 -8.16 -0.68 19.33
C PHE A 425 -6.80 -0.81 18.64
N ARG A 426 -6.75 -1.62 17.59
CA ARG A 426 -5.58 -1.89 16.75
C ARG A 426 -5.76 -1.21 15.40
N PRO A 427 -5.21 0.01 15.21
CA PRO A 427 -5.35 0.74 13.96
C PRO A 427 -4.34 0.26 12.93
N HIS A 428 -4.80 -0.25 11.79
CA HIS A 428 -3.92 -0.76 10.73
C HIS A 428 -4.10 0.02 9.44
N GLY A 429 -5.25 -0.12 8.80
CA GLY A 429 -5.53 0.44 7.49
C GLY A 429 -5.69 1.94 7.55
N ILE A 430 -5.03 2.63 6.62
CA ILE A 430 -5.16 4.07 6.46
C ILE A 430 -5.65 4.36 5.05
N ALA A 431 -6.60 5.29 4.95
CA ALA A 431 -6.88 6.00 3.71
C ALA A 431 -7.09 7.49 3.99
N ILE A 432 -6.81 8.35 3.00
CA ILE A 432 -6.88 9.81 3.17
C ILE A 432 -7.79 10.39 2.07
N TYR A 433 -8.89 11.02 2.50
CA TYR A 433 -9.85 11.69 1.62
C TYR A 433 -9.28 13.02 1.19
#